data_AF-A0AAN8NGU9-F1
#
_entry.id   AF-A0AAN8NGU9-F1
#
_cell.length_a   1.000
_cell.length_b   1.000
_cell.length_c   1.000
_cell.angle_alpha   90.00
_cell.angle_beta   90.00
_cell.angle_gamma   90.00
#
_symmetry.space_group_name_H-M   'P 1'
#
loop_
_entity.id
_entity.type
_entity.pdbx_description
1 polymer ?
#
loop_
_entity_poly.entity_id
_entity_poly.type
_entity_poly.pdbx_seq_one_letter_code
_entity_poly.pdbx_strand_id
1 'polypeptide(L)'
;MTAARFSRTVARFTSSHLRSRVGRREAVLTTGFQGHWISQYQYRSQRFLTVLGIESSCDDSSVAILQIPDSGKPTLPFHDKVTADTTKFLGINPIMAFQSHRRSLSPLIQDAIKHLPNGQKPDIVAVTRGPGMVSSLDVGLETAKGLALAWNVPLVGVNHMQAHALTVRLCRALEGKGLDNPEYPFLSLLVSGGHTMIVVSWSLTDHEVLAETIDTAVGDCIDKVARVIVPEDVIKSKKDTNYGKMLEEFAFSDGFNSEYEVSKTDLIGARLQEQYGWRLPVSLGGSKKEGHRGLMKFSFAGLRSSVDRLVDTKKKMKGEDWAEIDERKALSLEVMRRCWEHLASRVILTLESLRKKDVDIGTIVVSGGVASNKFLREVLRKQLDFNRFDKVDLAFPPIEFCTDNAAMIAWTGYEMYQAGYESTLDIAPFRKWSLQPLDETVHDVERDWEENAFGILGVSGWKRRTVD
;
A
#
# COMPACT_ATOMS: atom_id res chain seq x y z
N MET A 1 -45.78 6.80 58.82
CA MET A 1 -44.56 7.45 58.28
C MET A 1 -44.88 7.99 56.88
N THR A 2 -45.20 9.29 56.85
CA THR A 2 -44.98 10.31 55.81
C THR A 2 -44.14 9.87 54.57
N ALA A 3 -44.65 9.95 53.33
CA ALA A 3 -44.75 11.12 52.40
C ALA A 3 -43.34 11.65 51.96
N ALA A 4 -43.00 12.05 50.74
CA ALA A 4 -43.75 12.50 49.56
C ALA A 4 -42.83 12.53 48.29
N ARG A 5 -43.46 12.65 47.11
CA ARG A 5 -42.87 13.11 45.83
C ARG A 5 -42.22 14.49 45.97
N PHE A 6 -41.16 14.77 45.20
CA PHE A 6 -40.90 16.12 44.65
C PHE A 6 -40.28 16.07 43.24
N SER A 7 -40.84 16.93 42.38
CA SER A 7 -40.36 17.32 41.05
C SER A 7 -39.71 18.71 41.16
N ARG A 8 -39.01 19.15 40.08
CA ARG A 8 -38.44 20.51 39.78
C ARG A 8 -36.90 20.51 39.80
N THR A 9 -36.15 21.18 38.93
CA THR A 9 -36.43 22.11 37.82
C THR A 9 -35.13 22.24 37.00
N VAL A 10 -35.31 22.47 35.70
CA VAL A 10 -34.29 22.81 34.70
C VAL A 10 -33.58 24.12 35.05
N ALA A 11 -32.25 24.15 35.00
CA ALA A 11 -31.47 25.39 34.92
C ALA A 11 -30.60 25.36 33.65
N ARG A 12 -31.06 26.08 32.62
CA ARG A 12 -30.26 26.47 31.46
C ARG A 12 -29.34 27.60 31.88
N PHE A 13 -28.03 27.47 31.65
CA PHE A 13 -27.12 28.62 31.65
C PHE A 13 -26.73 28.94 30.20
N THR A 14 -27.29 30.04 29.70
CA THR A 14 -26.85 30.74 28.49
C THR A 14 -25.89 31.84 28.92
N SER A 15 -24.63 31.81 28.47
CA SER A 15 -23.70 32.93 28.65
C SER A 15 -23.62 33.76 27.38
N SER A 16 -24.39 34.85 27.35
CA SER A 16 -24.20 35.96 26.42
C SER A 16 -23.64 37.16 27.18
N HIS A 17 -22.53 37.69 26.67
CA HIS A 17 -22.10 39.09 26.75
C HIS A 17 -21.70 39.65 28.12
N LEU A 18 -20.39 39.86 28.30
CA LEU A 18 -19.91 41.14 28.81
C LEU A 18 -18.50 41.45 28.25
N ARG A 19 -18.47 42.36 27.28
CA ARG A 19 -17.28 43.10 26.85
C ARG A 19 -16.87 44.04 28.00
N SER A 20 -15.62 43.99 28.46
CA SER A 20 -15.04 45.07 29.27
C SER A 20 -13.70 45.53 28.69
N ARG A 21 -13.81 46.63 27.95
CA ARG A 21 -12.91 47.79 27.84
C ARG A 21 -11.43 47.61 28.22
N VAL A 22 -10.63 47.74 27.15
CA VAL A 22 -9.28 48.28 27.08
C VAL A 22 -9.05 49.45 28.03
N GLY A 23 -7.99 49.36 28.83
CA GLY A 23 -7.34 50.49 29.49
C GLY A 23 -5.83 50.35 29.32
N ARG A 24 -5.27 50.86 28.22
CA ARG A 24 -3.82 51.05 28.08
C ARG A 24 -3.42 52.24 28.95
N ARG A 25 -2.56 52.00 29.94
CA ARG A 25 -1.79 53.07 30.59
C ARG A 25 -0.61 53.40 29.69
N GLU A 26 -0.66 54.55 29.03
CA GLU A 26 0.51 55.15 28.39
C GLU A 26 1.32 55.88 29.46
N ALA A 27 2.53 55.38 29.75
CA ALA A 27 3.55 56.15 30.44
C ALA A 27 4.31 56.93 29.36
N VAL A 28 4.15 58.25 29.34
CA VAL A 28 4.93 59.14 28.49
C VAL A 28 6.27 59.39 29.16
N LEU A 29 7.33 58.78 28.63
CA LEU A 29 8.71 59.20 28.85
C LEU A 29 9.23 59.73 27.51
N THR A 30 9.27 61.06 27.41
CA THR A 30 9.91 61.78 26.31
C THR A 30 11.42 61.73 26.49
N THR A 31 12.13 60.97 25.66
CA THR A 31 13.47 61.33 25.19
C THR A 31 13.65 60.77 23.78
N GLY A 32 14.07 61.64 22.86
CA GLY A 32 14.12 61.37 21.44
C GLY A 32 15.25 60.41 21.07
N PHE A 33 14.91 59.44 20.22
CA PHE A 33 15.79 58.84 19.22
C PHE A 33 14.86 58.26 18.15
N GLN A 34 15.12 58.55 16.87
CA GLN A 34 14.40 57.94 15.74
C GLN A 34 14.68 56.44 15.69
N GLY A 35 13.85 55.66 16.39
CA GLY A 35 13.83 54.20 16.30
C GLY A 35 13.04 53.78 15.06
N HIS A 36 13.73 53.12 14.12
CA HIS A 36 13.05 52.30 13.13
C HIS A 36 12.25 51.22 13.86
N TRP A 37 10.93 51.21 13.67
CA TRP A 37 10.06 50.13 14.12
C TRP A 37 10.36 48.88 13.29
N ILE A 38 11.37 48.10 13.68
CA ILE A 38 11.48 46.73 13.22
C ILE A 38 10.31 45.99 13.87
N SER A 39 9.28 45.72 13.07
CA SER A 39 8.23 44.78 13.43
C SER A 39 8.90 43.43 13.73
N GLN A 40 9.04 43.10 15.01
CA GLN A 40 9.34 41.74 15.45
C GLN A 40 8.08 40.90 15.19
N TYR A 41 7.78 40.61 13.92
CA TYR A 41 7.16 39.34 13.60
C TYR A 41 8.18 38.29 14.03
N GLN A 42 8.03 37.81 15.27
CA GLN A 42 8.61 36.53 15.67
C GLN A 42 8.11 35.51 14.64
N TYR A 43 8.95 35.19 13.67
CA TYR A 43 8.81 33.96 12.90
C TYR A 43 8.86 32.85 13.94
N ARG A 44 7.69 32.40 14.41
CA ARG A 44 7.58 31.08 15.02
C ARG A 44 8.02 30.13 13.93
N SER A 45 9.26 29.64 14.03
CA SER A 45 9.72 28.54 13.19
C SER A 45 8.73 27.42 13.40
N GLN A 46 7.96 27.06 12.37
CA GLN A 46 7.16 25.83 12.43
C GLN A 46 8.14 24.70 12.75
N ARG A 47 7.87 23.94 13.81
CA ARG A 47 8.59 22.71 14.05
C ARG A 47 8.01 21.65 13.13
N PHE A 48 8.91 20.86 12.57
CA PHE A 48 8.58 19.73 11.72
C PHE A 48 9.12 18.50 12.41
N LEU A 49 8.29 17.47 12.53
CA LEU A 49 8.78 16.13 12.76
C LEU A 49 9.28 15.59 11.41
N THR A 50 10.58 15.29 11.34
CA THR A 50 11.26 14.85 10.13
C THR A 50 11.59 13.37 10.21
N VAL A 51 11.11 12.58 9.26
CA VAL A 51 11.36 11.14 9.17
C VAL A 51 12.23 10.82 7.96
N LEU A 52 13.32 10.08 8.18
CA LEU A 52 14.08 9.42 7.12
C LEU A 52 13.51 8.01 6.92
N GLY A 53 12.88 7.75 5.78
CA GLY A 53 12.40 6.43 5.38
C GLY A 53 13.41 5.67 4.53
N ILE A 54 13.52 4.36 4.74
CA ILE A 54 14.36 3.43 3.96
C ILE A 54 13.55 2.18 3.56
N GLU A 55 13.50 1.88 2.27
CA GLU A 55 12.87 0.68 1.70
C GLU A 55 13.91 -0.13 0.89
N SER A 56 13.95 -1.43 1.14
CA SER A 56 14.93 -2.39 0.57
C SER A 56 14.47 -3.85 0.67
N SER A 57 13.16 -4.11 0.71
CA SER A 57 12.60 -5.45 0.87
C SER A 57 12.68 -6.32 -0.39
N CYS A 58 12.60 -5.70 -1.57
CA CYS A 58 12.54 -6.36 -2.87
C CYS A 58 13.74 -5.97 -3.77
N ASP A 59 13.52 -5.27 -4.87
CA ASP A 59 14.51 -4.87 -5.88
C ASP A 59 14.67 -3.36 -6.05
N ASP A 60 13.77 -2.58 -5.44
CA ASP A 60 13.85 -1.12 -5.34
C ASP A 60 14.62 -0.70 -4.08
N SER A 61 15.72 0.04 -4.27
CA SER A 61 16.38 0.77 -3.18
C SER A 61 15.75 2.15 -3.11
N SER A 62 15.03 2.48 -2.05
CA SER A 62 14.37 3.79 -1.95
C SER A 62 14.67 4.49 -0.63
N VAL A 63 14.77 5.81 -0.69
CA VAL A 63 14.98 6.69 0.45
C VAL A 63 14.04 7.89 0.34
N ALA A 64 13.46 8.31 1.45
CA ALA A 64 12.56 9.46 1.51
C ALA A 64 12.81 10.31 2.75
N ILE A 65 12.61 11.63 2.62
CA ILE A 65 12.49 12.56 3.73
C ILE A 65 11.05 13.02 3.77
N LEU A 66 10.35 12.72 4.86
CA LEU A 66 8.98 13.17 5.13
C LEU A 66 9.04 14.22 6.25
N GLN A 67 8.39 15.36 6.06
CA GLN A 67 8.30 16.42 7.06
C GLN A 67 6.84 16.66 7.43
N ILE A 68 6.50 16.50 8.70
CA ILE A 68 5.15 16.71 9.23
C ILE A 68 5.20 17.96 10.13
N PRO A 69 4.57 19.08 9.73
CA PRO A 69 4.50 20.27 10.58
C PRO A 69 3.52 20.06 11.74
N ASP A 70 3.70 20.80 12.85
CA ASP A 70 2.72 20.87 13.95
C ASP A 70 1.31 21.28 13.49
N SER A 71 1.24 22.05 12.40
CA SER A 71 0.00 22.50 11.79
C SER A 71 0.17 22.63 10.28
N GLY A 72 -0.79 22.09 9.52
CA GLY A 72 -0.79 22.15 8.06
C GLY A 72 -0.59 20.79 7.42
N LYS A 73 -0.18 20.78 6.15
CA LYS A 73 0.02 19.55 5.39
C LYS A 73 1.49 19.08 5.47
N PRO A 74 1.75 17.77 5.54
CA PRO A 74 3.08 17.22 5.35
C PRO A 74 3.68 17.58 4.00
N THR A 75 5.00 17.52 3.92
CA THR A 75 5.76 17.64 2.67
C THR A 75 6.71 16.46 2.53
N LEU A 76 7.09 16.16 1.29
CA LEU A 76 8.03 15.10 0.93
C LEU A 76 9.24 15.71 0.20
N PRO A 77 10.15 16.42 0.90
CA PRO A 77 11.25 17.16 0.25
C PRO A 77 12.20 16.29 -0.57
N PHE A 78 12.31 15.01 -0.23
CA PHE A 78 13.10 14.05 -0.98
C PHE A 78 12.34 12.73 -1.06
N HIS A 79 12.29 12.15 -2.25
CA HIS A 79 11.78 10.82 -2.50
C HIS A 79 12.38 10.34 -3.81
N ASP A 80 13.28 9.37 -3.72
CA ASP A 80 13.93 8.80 -4.88
C ASP A 80 14.14 7.30 -4.70
N LYS A 81 14.35 6.61 -5.82
CA LYS A 81 14.59 5.17 -5.83
C LYS A 81 15.46 4.74 -7.00
N VAL A 82 16.19 3.65 -6.78
CA VAL A 82 16.96 2.94 -7.80
C VAL A 82 16.51 1.48 -7.85
N THR A 83 15.89 1.11 -8.97
CA THR A 83 15.50 -0.27 -9.27
C THR A 83 16.70 -1.08 -9.75
N ALA A 84 16.86 -2.29 -9.23
CA ALA A 84 17.91 -3.20 -9.71
C ALA A 84 17.68 -3.62 -11.17
N ASP A 85 18.71 -3.53 -12.01
CA ASP A 85 18.64 -4.05 -13.39
C ASP A 85 18.64 -5.59 -13.36
N THR A 86 17.45 -6.15 -13.57
CA THR A 86 17.20 -7.60 -13.60
C THR A 86 16.70 -8.07 -14.98
N THR A 87 16.82 -7.22 -16.01
CA THR A 87 16.32 -7.49 -17.38
C THR A 87 16.78 -8.83 -17.94
N LYS A 88 18.05 -9.21 -17.69
CA LYS A 88 18.65 -10.49 -18.11
C LYS A 88 17.98 -11.73 -17.50
N PHE A 89 17.26 -11.57 -16.40
CA PHE A 89 16.60 -12.67 -15.67
C PHE A 89 15.10 -12.73 -15.92
N LEU A 90 14.54 -11.78 -16.70
CA LEU A 90 13.11 -11.69 -17.02
C LEU A 90 12.21 -11.65 -15.76
N GLY A 91 12.73 -11.10 -14.67
CA GLY A 91 12.11 -11.05 -13.35
C GLY A 91 13.12 -10.76 -12.26
N ILE A 92 12.63 -10.61 -11.02
CA ILE A 92 13.46 -10.26 -9.86
C ILE A 92 14.53 -11.32 -9.61
N ASN A 93 15.79 -10.88 -9.49
CA ASN A 93 16.92 -11.72 -9.12
C ASN A 93 17.45 -11.31 -7.73
N PRO A 94 17.39 -12.19 -6.71
CA PRO A 94 17.78 -11.84 -5.34
C PRO A 94 19.22 -11.32 -5.19
N ILE A 95 20.16 -11.90 -5.94
CA ILE A 95 21.59 -11.52 -5.85
C ILE A 95 21.80 -10.13 -6.46
N MET A 96 21.16 -9.83 -7.60
CA MET A 96 21.24 -8.51 -8.22
C MET A 96 20.55 -7.44 -7.38
N ALA A 97 19.40 -7.75 -6.79
CA ALA A 97 18.70 -6.85 -5.87
C ALA A 97 19.59 -6.51 -4.66
N PHE A 98 20.14 -7.52 -3.99
CA PHE A 98 21.09 -7.34 -2.88
C PHE A 98 22.30 -6.46 -3.27
N GLN A 99 22.93 -6.73 -4.42
CA GLN A 99 24.05 -5.93 -4.90
C GLN A 99 23.65 -4.49 -5.23
N SER A 100 22.45 -4.29 -5.78
CA SER A 100 21.87 -2.97 -6.03
C SER A 100 21.70 -2.18 -4.74
N HIS A 101 21.04 -2.74 -3.71
CA HIS A 101 20.88 -2.08 -2.42
C HIS A 101 22.21 -1.63 -1.81
N ARG A 102 23.22 -2.52 -1.82
CA ARG A 102 24.56 -2.20 -1.29
C ARG A 102 25.25 -1.04 -2.01
N ARG A 103 25.00 -0.86 -3.31
CA ARG A 103 25.61 0.21 -4.12
C ARG A 103 24.80 1.50 -4.06
N SER A 104 23.48 1.39 -4.01
CA SER A 104 22.56 2.51 -4.26
C SER A 104 22.11 3.23 -2.98
N LEU A 105 21.99 2.52 -1.84
CA LEU A 105 21.46 3.13 -0.61
C LEU A 105 22.33 4.29 -0.10
N SER A 106 23.66 4.12 -0.05
CA SER A 106 24.53 5.18 0.48
C SER A 106 24.49 6.47 -0.35
N PRO A 107 24.58 6.44 -1.71
CA PRO A 107 24.36 7.63 -2.53
C PRO A 107 22.98 8.26 -2.33
N LEU A 108 21.91 7.45 -2.32
CA LEU A 108 20.54 7.95 -2.08
C LEU A 108 20.40 8.66 -0.73
N ILE A 109 21.00 8.10 0.33
CA ILE A 109 21.02 8.73 1.66
C ILE A 109 21.82 10.05 1.64
N GLN A 110 22.96 10.10 0.95
CA GLN A 110 23.73 11.34 0.82
C GLN A 110 22.93 12.44 0.12
N ASP A 111 22.13 12.10 -0.88
CA ASP A 111 21.25 13.05 -1.56
C ASP A 111 20.05 13.44 -0.68
N ALA A 112 19.46 12.48 0.04
CA ALA A 112 18.38 12.73 0.98
C ALA A 112 18.77 13.71 2.10
N ILE A 113 19.97 13.54 2.68
CA ILE A 113 20.47 14.39 3.78
C ILE A 113 20.57 15.87 3.38
N LYS A 114 20.82 16.18 2.10
CA LYS A 114 20.85 17.57 1.59
C LYS A 114 19.50 18.28 1.72
N HIS A 115 18.42 17.53 1.86
CA HIS A 115 17.05 18.02 2.00
C HIS A 115 16.58 18.07 3.46
N LEU A 116 17.44 17.71 4.42
CA LEU A 116 17.18 17.95 5.84
C LEU A 116 17.28 19.45 6.15
N PRO A 117 16.45 19.98 7.06
CA PRO A 117 16.46 21.40 7.38
C PRO A 117 17.81 21.80 8.03
N ASN A 118 18.54 22.71 7.37
CA ASN A 118 19.73 23.42 7.87
C ASN A 118 20.67 22.62 8.81
N GLY A 119 21.22 21.49 8.34
CA GLY A 119 22.21 20.71 9.08
C GLY A 119 21.64 19.94 10.29
N GLN A 120 20.33 19.86 10.40
CA GLN A 120 19.66 19.03 11.40
C GLN A 120 19.69 17.55 10.98
N LYS A 121 19.66 16.68 11.99
CA LYS A 121 19.39 15.25 11.85
C LYS A 121 17.87 15.04 11.75
N PRO A 122 17.40 13.92 11.16
CA PRO A 122 15.99 13.55 11.26
C PRO A 122 15.60 13.32 12.73
N ASP A 123 14.32 13.42 13.04
CA ASP A 123 13.79 13.06 14.37
C ASP A 123 13.65 11.54 14.51
N ILE A 124 13.43 10.83 13.40
CA ILE A 124 13.21 9.38 13.37
C ILE A 124 13.83 8.79 12.11
N VAL A 125 14.40 7.58 12.24
CA VAL A 125 14.73 6.72 11.09
C VAL A 125 13.72 5.58 11.03
N ALA A 126 12.97 5.50 9.94
CA ALA A 126 12.02 4.43 9.66
C ALA A 126 12.58 3.52 8.57
N VAL A 127 12.53 2.21 8.77
CA VAL A 127 13.10 1.24 7.84
C VAL A 127 12.21 0.01 7.71
N THR A 128 12.16 -0.54 6.51
CA THR A 128 11.45 -1.80 6.28
C THR A 128 12.15 -2.95 7.00
N ARG A 129 11.44 -3.63 7.90
CA ARG A 129 11.95 -4.79 8.64
C ARG A 129 11.44 -6.11 8.06
N GLY A 130 10.33 -6.10 7.34
CA GLY A 130 9.80 -7.26 6.59
C GLY A 130 8.32 -7.12 6.25
N PRO A 131 7.71 -8.08 5.54
CA PRO A 131 8.36 -9.23 4.89
C PRO A 131 9.26 -8.82 3.72
N GLY A 132 10.09 -9.75 3.22
CA GLY A 132 10.97 -9.50 2.08
C GLY A 132 12.14 -10.46 1.97
N MET A 133 13.04 -10.19 1.02
CA MET A 133 14.30 -10.95 0.88
C MET A 133 15.24 -10.56 2.02
N VAL A 134 15.54 -11.50 2.92
CA VAL A 134 16.34 -11.27 4.14
C VAL A 134 17.64 -10.54 3.84
N SER A 135 18.39 -10.99 2.82
CA SER A 135 19.65 -10.34 2.43
C SER A 135 19.47 -8.88 2.00
N SER A 136 18.36 -8.55 1.33
CA SER A 136 18.05 -7.18 0.91
C SER A 136 17.62 -6.33 2.11
N LEU A 137 16.70 -6.86 2.93
CA LEU A 137 16.23 -6.23 4.17
C LEU A 137 17.38 -5.88 5.12
N ASP A 138 18.35 -6.79 5.28
CA ASP A 138 19.52 -6.58 6.12
C ASP A 138 20.32 -5.34 5.70
N VAL A 139 20.47 -5.08 4.40
CA VAL A 139 21.24 -3.90 3.93
C VAL A 139 20.57 -2.62 4.42
N GLY A 140 19.26 -2.48 4.24
CA GLY A 140 18.54 -1.31 4.71
C GLY A 140 18.50 -1.21 6.23
N LEU A 141 18.20 -2.33 6.91
CA LEU A 141 18.06 -2.38 8.36
C LEU A 141 19.36 -2.04 9.09
N GLU A 142 20.49 -2.63 8.70
CA GLU A 142 21.80 -2.35 9.30
C GLU A 142 22.25 -0.91 9.00
N THR A 143 21.96 -0.40 7.80
CA THR A 143 22.20 1.01 7.47
C THR A 143 21.38 1.93 8.38
N ALA A 144 20.09 1.65 8.56
CA ALA A 144 19.20 2.42 9.41
C ALA A 144 19.61 2.40 10.89
N LYS A 145 20.03 1.24 11.43
CA LYS A 145 20.59 1.12 12.79
C LYS A 145 21.84 1.98 12.95
N GLY A 146 22.75 1.93 11.98
CA GLY A 146 23.97 2.75 11.97
C GLY A 146 23.66 4.24 12.00
N LEU A 147 22.71 4.69 11.18
CA LEU A 147 22.25 6.09 11.14
C LEU A 147 21.56 6.50 12.44
N ALA A 148 20.64 5.68 12.96
CA ALA A 148 19.91 5.93 14.20
C ALA A 148 20.87 6.06 15.40
N LEU A 149 21.87 5.16 15.48
CA LEU A 149 22.91 5.19 16.49
C LEU A 149 23.81 6.43 16.36
N ALA A 150 24.29 6.73 15.15
CA ALA A 150 25.19 7.85 14.88
C ALA A 150 24.53 9.20 15.17
N TRP A 151 23.27 9.36 14.80
CA TRP A 151 22.50 10.58 15.07
C TRP A 151 21.88 10.60 16.47
N ASN A 152 21.88 9.49 17.20
CA ASN A 152 21.18 9.32 18.46
C ASN A 152 19.70 9.73 18.32
N VAL A 153 18.98 9.01 17.47
CA VAL A 153 17.55 9.20 17.17
C VAL A 153 16.82 7.85 17.19
N PRO A 154 15.51 7.84 17.49
CA PRO A 154 14.70 6.63 17.41
C PRO A 154 14.76 5.92 16.06
N LEU A 155 14.76 4.59 16.12
CA LEU A 155 14.59 3.68 14.99
C LEU A 155 13.16 3.12 15.02
N VAL A 156 12.51 2.98 13.87
CA VAL A 156 11.23 2.28 13.74
C VAL A 156 11.31 1.24 12.61
N GLY A 157 11.23 -0.03 12.98
CA GLY A 157 11.11 -1.14 12.04
C GLY A 157 9.68 -1.31 11.57
N VAL A 158 9.44 -1.08 10.28
CA VAL A 158 8.11 -1.03 9.66
C VAL A 158 7.79 -2.34 8.95
N ASN A 159 6.54 -2.78 9.08
CA ASN A 159 6.00 -3.87 8.26
C ASN A 159 5.66 -3.34 6.85
N HIS A 160 6.24 -3.94 5.81
CA HIS A 160 6.11 -3.54 4.42
C HIS A 160 4.65 -3.56 3.93
N MET A 161 3.87 -4.58 4.32
CA MET A 161 2.47 -4.70 3.92
C MET A 161 1.57 -3.70 4.65
N GLN A 162 1.93 -3.36 5.89
CA GLN A 162 1.27 -2.29 6.64
C GLN A 162 1.49 -0.95 5.94
N ALA A 163 2.72 -0.71 5.47
CA ALA A 163 3.04 0.50 4.73
C ALA A 163 2.21 0.65 3.45
N HIS A 164 2.09 -0.42 2.65
CA HIS A 164 1.20 -0.43 1.49
C HIS A 164 -0.27 -0.15 1.83
N ALA A 165 -0.77 -0.64 2.97
CA ALA A 165 -2.14 -0.36 3.41
C ALA A 165 -2.33 1.10 3.83
N LEU A 166 -1.32 1.72 4.45
CA LEU A 166 -1.36 3.10 4.94
C LEU A 166 -0.96 4.14 3.89
N THR A 167 -0.48 3.72 2.70
CA THR A 167 -0.07 4.64 1.63
C THR A 167 -1.16 5.67 1.27
N VAL A 168 -2.44 5.31 1.27
CA VAL A 168 -3.50 6.27 0.99
C VAL A 168 -3.57 7.37 2.05
N ARG A 169 -3.28 7.06 3.32
CA ARG A 169 -3.21 8.06 4.40
C ARG A 169 -2.10 9.07 4.15
N LEU A 170 -0.92 8.60 3.73
CA LEU A 170 0.15 9.48 3.23
C LEU A 170 -0.33 10.38 2.09
N CYS A 171 -0.89 9.81 1.03
CA CYS A 171 -1.28 10.58 -0.15
C CYS A 171 -2.34 11.64 0.18
N ARG A 172 -3.36 11.27 0.96
CA ARG A 172 -4.40 12.20 1.42
C ARG A 172 -3.84 13.30 2.33
N ALA A 173 -2.89 12.96 3.20
CA ALA A 173 -2.21 13.93 4.03
C ALA A 173 -1.41 14.95 3.20
N LEU A 174 -0.63 14.49 2.20
CA LEU A 174 0.12 15.35 1.28
C LEU A 174 -0.80 16.29 0.47
N GLU A 175 -2.03 15.84 0.17
CA GLU A 175 -3.08 16.64 -0.46
C GLU A 175 -3.80 17.60 0.49
N GLY A 176 -3.51 17.55 1.80
CA GLY A 176 -4.16 18.37 2.83
C GLY A 176 -5.56 17.88 3.24
N LYS A 177 -5.88 16.60 2.99
CA LYS A 177 -7.18 15.97 3.32
C LYS A 177 -7.23 15.33 4.71
N GLY A 178 -6.29 15.71 5.59
CA GLY A 178 -6.16 15.19 6.96
C GLY A 178 -5.13 14.05 7.08
N LEU A 179 -4.55 13.91 8.27
CA LEU A 179 -3.59 12.85 8.59
C LEU A 179 -4.30 11.50 8.82
N ASP A 180 -5.56 11.54 9.26
CA ASP A 180 -6.31 10.34 9.67
C ASP A 180 -7.26 9.78 8.62
N ASN A 181 -6.96 9.99 7.33
CA ASN A 181 -7.88 9.69 6.24
C ASN A 181 -7.31 8.65 5.25
N PRO A 182 -7.92 7.46 5.04
CA PRO A 182 -9.18 7.00 5.63
C PRO A 182 -9.07 6.72 7.13
N GLU A 183 -10.20 6.92 7.82
CA GLU A 183 -10.38 6.52 9.21
C GLU A 183 -10.50 4.99 9.30
N TYR A 184 -10.14 4.43 10.45
CA TYR A 184 -10.38 3.01 10.74
C TYR A 184 -11.86 2.78 11.10
N PRO A 185 -12.47 1.64 10.74
CA PRO A 185 -11.90 0.57 9.93
C PRO A 185 -11.98 0.86 8.43
N PHE A 186 -10.95 0.45 7.68
CA PHE A 186 -10.96 0.47 6.23
C PHE A 186 -10.46 -0.86 5.66
N LEU A 187 -10.84 -1.15 4.41
CA LEU A 187 -10.42 -2.36 3.70
C LEU A 187 -9.26 -2.04 2.76
N SER A 188 -8.32 -2.97 2.62
CA SER A 188 -7.20 -2.88 1.68
C SER A 188 -7.20 -4.08 0.75
N LEU A 189 -7.17 -3.84 -0.56
CA LEU A 189 -6.82 -4.82 -1.58
C LEU A 189 -5.35 -4.57 -1.98
N LEU A 190 -4.45 -5.40 -1.47
CA LEU A 190 -3.01 -5.29 -1.69
C LEU A 190 -2.62 -6.22 -2.85
N VAL A 191 -2.30 -5.65 -4.01
CA VAL A 191 -2.05 -6.35 -5.27
C VAL A 191 -0.75 -5.89 -5.93
N SER A 192 0.31 -6.67 -5.72
CA SER A 192 1.64 -6.44 -6.30
C SER A 192 2.13 -7.66 -7.08
N GLY A 193 3.38 -7.63 -7.55
CA GLY A 193 4.05 -8.80 -8.14
C GLY A 193 4.22 -9.95 -7.15
N GLY A 194 4.35 -9.65 -5.84
CA GLY A 194 4.59 -10.64 -4.78
C GLY A 194 3.40 -10.91 -3.86
N HIS A 195 2.40 -10.03 -3.84
CA HIS A 195 1.30 -10.09 -2.88
C HIS A 195 -0.07 -9.98 -3.56
N THR A 196 -1.04 -10.76 -3.07
CA THR A 196 -2.45 -10.62 -3.43
C THR A 196 -3.29 -11.00 -2.23
N MET A 197 -3.78 -9.99 -1.52
CA MET A 197 -4.54 -10.18 -0.29
C MET A 197 -5.59 -9.09 -0.08
N ILE A 198 -6.61 -9.43 0.70
CA ILE A 198 -7.60 -8.51 1.25
C ILE A 198 -7.37 -8.45 2.74
N VAL A 199 -7.20 -7.23 3.26
CA VAL A 199 -6.93 -6.97 4.68
C VAL A 199 -7.94 -5.96 5.19
N VAL A 200 -8.58 -6.20 6.32
CA VAL A 200 -9.29 -5.16 7.06
C VAL A 200 -8.36 -4.60 8.13
N SER A 201 -8.24 -3.27 8.19
CA SER A 201 -7.47 -2.59 9.23
C SER A 201 -8.44 -2.02 10.25
N TRP A 202 -8.42 -2.56 11.47
CA TRP A 202 -9.28 -2.12 12.59
C TRP A 202 -8.64 -0.98 13.37
N SER A 203 -7.31 -0.95 13.42
CA SER A 203 -6.50 0.13 13.97
C SER A 203 -5.11 0.11 13.33
N LEU A 204 -4.23 1.02 13.76
CA LEU A 204 -2.84 1.08 13.29
C LEU A 204 -2.08 -0.24 13.51
N THR A 205 -2.40 -1.00 14.55
CA THR A 205 -1.68 -2.21 14.94
C THR A 205 -2.52 -3.48 14.86
N ASP A 206 -3.79 -3.36 14.48
CA ASP A 206 -4.74 -4.46 14.41
C ASP A 206 -5.27 -4.59 12.98
N HIS A 207 -4.80 -5.66 12.32
CA HIS A 207 -5.12 -5.98 10.94
C HIS A 207 -5.52 -7.44 10.84
N GLU A 208 -6.58 -7.73 10.09
CA GLU A 208 -7.05 -9.08 9.83
C GLU A 208 -6.97 -9.35 8.33
N VAL A 209 -6.27 -10.41 7.94
CA VAL A 209 -6.26 -10.88 6.56
C VAL A 209 -7.56 -11.66 6.35
N LEU A 210 -8.35 -11.27 5.36
CA LEU A 210 -9.64 -11.88 5.04
C LEU A 210 -9.57 -12.76 3.79
N ALA A 211 -8.63 -12.44 2.89
CA ALA A 211 -8.32 -13.28 1.75
C ALA A 211 -6.85 -13.20 1.37
N GLU A 212 -6.27 -14.29 0.91
CA GLU A 212 -4.91 -14.32 0.36
C GLU A 212 -4.79 -15.35 -0.78
N THR A 213 -3.75 -15.20 -1.60
CA THR A 213 -3.44 -16.21 -2.63
C THR A 213 -2.81 -17.45 -2.03
N ILE A 214 -3.22 -18.62 -2.50
CA ILE A 214 -2.62 -19.91 -2.10
C ILE A 214 -1.55 -20.41 -3.07
N ASP A 215 -1.38 -19.74 -4.22
CA ASP A 215 -0.43 -20.15 -5.24
C ASP A 215 0.54 -19.03 -5.63
N THR A 216 0.18 -18.18 -6.59
CA THR A 216 0.97 -17.05 -7.06
C THR A 216 0.19 -15.76 -6.89
N ALA A 217 0.88 -14.64 -6.77
CA ALA A 217 0.25 -13.34 -6.81
C ALA A 217 -0.29 -13.03 -8.21
N VAL A 218 -1.33 -12.19 -8.27
CA VAL A 218 -1.94 -11.77 -9.53
C VAL A 218 -0.94 -11.04 -10.43
N GLY A 219 -0.05 -10.22 -9.85
CA GLY A 219 1.00 -9.54 -10.61
C GLY A 219 1.95 -10.51 -11.31
N ASP A 220 2.48 -11.51 -10.59
CA ASP A 220 3.33 -12.55 -11.18
C ASP A 220 2.59 -13.38 -12.25
N CYS A 221 1.30 -13.66 -12.06
CA CYS A 221 0.48 -14.31 -13.09
C CYS A 221 0.42 -13.47 -14.37
N ILE A 222 0.08 -12.18 -14.25
CA ILE A 222 -0.01 -11.26 -15.39
C ILE A 222 1.36 -11.12 -16.06
N ASP A 223 2.44 -10.94 -15.29
CA ASP A 223 3.80 -10.80 -15.84
C ASP A 223 4.22 -12.03 -16.65
N LYS A 224 3.93 -13.24 -16.13
CA LYS A 224 4.21 -14.50 -16.83
C LYS A 224 3.39 -14.64 -18.11
N VAL A 225 2.11 -14.32 -18.05
CA VAL A 225 1.23 -14.36 -19.22
C VAL A 225 1.68 -13.36 -20.28
N ALA A 226 2.08 -12.16 -19.88
CA ALA A 226 2.54 -11.11 -20.79
C ALA A 226 3.74 -11.56 -21.63
N ARG A 227 4.70 -12.28 -21.04
CA ARG A 227 5.85 -12.83 -21.77
C ARG A 227 5.50 -13.82 -22.87
N VAL A 228 4.33 -14.44 -22.79
CA VAL A 228 3.88 -15.47 -23.74
C VAL A 228 2.94 -14.87 -24.79
N ILE A 229 2.13 -13.87 -24.41
CA ILE A 229 1.15 -13.24 -25.31
C ILE A 229 1.75 -12.09 -26.11
N VAL A 230 2.46 -11.17 -25.45
CA VAL A 230 2.94 -9.93 -26.07
C VAL A 230 4.04 -10.27 -27.09
N PRO A 231 3.99 -9.70 -28.31
CA PRO A 231 5.03 -9.90 -29.32
C PRO A 231 6.45 -9.55 -28.82
N GLU A 232 7.44 -10.32 -29.24
CA GLU A 232 8.82 -10.16 -28.75
C GLU A 232 9.44 -8.80 -29.11
N ASP A 233 9.09 -8.24 -30.26
CA ASP A 233 9.51 -6.92 -30.72
C ASP A 233 8.99 -5.81 -29.79
N VAL A 234 7.75 -5.94 -29.33
CA VAL A 234 7.16 -5.03 -28.33
C VAL A 234 7.91 -5.14 -27.01
N ILE A 235 8.19 -6.35 -26.54
CA ILE A 235 8.94 -6.57 -25.29
C ILE A 235 10.36 -5.97 -25.39
N LYS A 236 11.10 -6.26 -26.47
CA LYS A 236 12.47 -5.78 -26.68
C LYS A 236 12.57 -4.26 -26.86
N SER A 237 11.48 -3.61 -27.26
CA SER A 237 11.44 -2.15 -27.38
C SER A 237 11.44 -1.43 -26.03
N LYS A 238 11.08 -2.13 -24.94
CA LYS A 238 10.99 -1.57 -23.59
C LYS A 238 12.26 -1.87 -22.79
N LYS A 239 12.63 -0.95 -21.90
CA LYS A 239 13.85 -1.03 -21.08
C LYS A 239 13.60 -1.52 -19.65
N ASP A 240 12.35 -1.73 -19.25
CA ASP A 240 11.97 -2.20 -17.92
C ASP A 240 11.33 -3.60 -17.97
N THR A 241 11.15 -4.22 -16.81
CA THR A 241 10.57 -5.57 -16.63
C THR A 241 9.11 -5.52 -16.16
N ASN A 242 8.43 -4.39 -16.36
CA ASN A 242 7.04 -4.17 -15.95
C ASN A 242 6.04 -4.85 -16.89
N TYR A 243 6.13 -6.17 -17.01
CA TYR A 243 5.39 -6.95 -18.01
C TYR A 243 3.87 -6.80 -17.90
N GLY A 244 3.32 -6.65 -16.69
CA GLY A 244 1.89 -6.43 -16.52
C GLY A 244 1.40 -5.09 -17.06
N LYS A 245 2.22 -4.04 -16.96
CA LYS A 245 1.96 -2.76 -17.61
C LYS A 245 2.05 -2.90 -19.14
N MET A 246 3.03 -3.65 -19.64
CA MET A 246 3.15 -3.92 -21.08
C MET A 246 1.94 -4.68 -21.63
N LEU A 247 1.39 -5.64 -20.88
CA LEU A 247 0.19 -6.37 -21.28
C LEU A 247 -1.02 -5.44 -21.42
N GLU A 248 -1.19 -4.51 -20.48
CA GLU A 248 -2.25 -3.51 -20.56
C GLU A 248 -2.04 -2.56 -21.75
N GLU A 249 -0.84 -2.01 -21.92
CA GLU A 249 -0.50 -1.13 -23.04
C GLU A 249 -0.71 -1.82 -24.40
N PHE A 250 -0.35 -3.11 -24.50
CA PHE A 250 -0.55 -3.91 -25.69
C PHE A 250 -2.04 -4.16 -25.97
N ALA A 251 -2.80 -4.53 -24.94
CA ALA A 251 -4.23 -4.80 -25.05
C ALA A 251 -5.05 -3.56 -25.47
N PHE A 252 -4.60 -2.36 -25.07
CA PHE A 252 -5.27 -1.09 -25.34
C PHE A 252 -4.47 -0.16 -26.26
N SER A 253 -3.68 -0.71 -27.19
CA SER A 253 -2.83 0.09 -28.09
C SER A 253 -3.61 1.10 -28.94
N ASP A 254 -4.89 0.81 -29.22
CA ASP A 254 -5.76 1.60 -30.10
C ASP A 254 -6.62 2.62 -29.30
N GLY A 255 -6.34 2.76 -28.01
CA GLY A 255 -7.10 3.57 -27.07
C GLY A 255 -7.73 2.73 -25.96
N PHE A 256 -7.92 3.35 -24.79
CA PHE A 256 -8.55 2.68 -23.66
C PHE A 256 -10.07 2.59 -23.87
N ASN A 257 -10.54 1.42 -24.30
CA ASN A 257 -11.96 1.05 -24.33
C ASN A 257 -12.09 -0.45 -24.03
N SER A 258 -12.55 -0.78 -22.83
CA SER A 258 -12.68 -2.18 -22.39
C SER A 258 -14.01 -2.82 -22.77
N GLU A 259 -15.03 -2.02 -23.11
CA GLU A 259 -16.44 -2.45 -23.26
C GLU A 259 -16.96 -3.30 -22.09
N TYR A 260 -16.32 -3.21 -20.91
CA TYR A 260 -16.58 -4.15 -19.83
C TYR A 260 -17.94 -3.90 -19.19
N GLU A 261 -18.79 -4.92 -19.13
CA GLU A 261 -20.06 -4.90 -18.43
C GLU A 261 -20.23 -6.17 -17.61
N VAL A 262 -20.57 -6.01 -16.34
CA VAL A 262 -20.72 -7.13 -15.37
C VAL A 262 -21.76 -8.16 -15.85
N SER A 263 -22.85 -7.71 -16.47
CA SER A 263 -23.92 -8.59 -16.96
C SER A 263 -23.56 -9.37 -18.24
N LYS A 264 -22.47 -9.00 -18.93
CA LYS A 264 -22.10 -9.58 -20.23
C LYS A 264 -20.90 -10.53 -20.17
N THR A 265 -20.31 -10.77 -19.00
CA THR A 265 -19.09 -11.59 -18.85
C THR A 265 -19.20 -12.96 -19.52
N ASP A 266 -20.32 -13.67 -19.31
CA ASP A 266 -20.54 -15.00 -19.90
C ASP A 266 -20.69 -14.94 -21.43
N LEU A 267 -21.33 -13.90 -21.95
CA LEU A 267 -21.51 -13.68 -23.39
C LEU A 267 -20.16 -13.42 -24.07
N ILE A 268 -19.27 -12.67 -23.42
CA ILE A 268 -17.94 -12.40 -23.98
C ILE A 268 -17.13 -13.70 -24.08
N GLY A 269 -17.19 -14.55 -23.06
CA GLY A 269 -16.52 -15.85 -23.09
C GLY A 269 -17.03 -16.76 -24.21
N ALA A 270 -18.35 -16.79 -24.44
CA ALA A 270 -18.96 -17.54 -25.53
C ALA A 270 -18.53 -17.01 -26.92
N ARG A 271 -18.54 -15.67 -27.10
CA ARG A 271 -18.10 -15.02 -28.35
C ARG A 271 -16.64 -15.33 -28.68
N LEU A 272 -15.75 -15.31 -27.67
CA LEU A 272 -14.32 -15.62 -27.88
C LEU A 272 -14.12 -17.10 -28.26
N GLN A 273 -14.90 -18.00 -27.67
CA GLN A 273 -14.87 -19.42 -28.04
C GLN A 273 -15.33 -19.62 -29.48
N GLU A 274 -16.36 -18.91 -29.93
CA GLU A 274 -16.84 -18.95 -31.32
C GLU A 274 -15.81 -18.36 -32.29
N GLN A 275 -15.23 -17.21 -31.96
CA GLN A 275 -14.33 -16.47 -32.85
C GLN A 275 -12.93 -17.10 -32.97
N TYR A 276 -12.35 -17.55 -31.85
CA TYR A 276 -10.94 -17.97 -31.80
C TYR A 276 -10.74 -19.44 -31.37
N GLY A 277 -11.82 -20.14 -31.01
CA GLY A 277 -11.80 -21.57 -30.70
C GLY A 277 -11.26 -21.92 -29.31
N TRP A 278 -11.09 -20.94 -28.41
CA TRP A 278 -10.60 -21.17 -27.05
C TRP A 278 -11.47 -20.52 -25.99
N ARG A 279 -11.43 -21.09 -24.78
CA ARG A 279 -12.09 -20.56 -23.59
C ARG A 279 -11.16 -20.73 -22.39
N LEU A 280 -10.98 -19.66 -21.61
CA LEU A 280 -10.21 -19.73 -20.38
C LEU A 280 -11.09 -20.20 -19.20
N PRO A 281 -10.50 -20.90 -18.21
CA PRO A 281 -11.24 -21.35 -17.04
C PRO A 281 -11.77 -20.16 -16.23
N VAL A 282 -12.88 -20.40 -15.53
CA VAL A 282 -13.36 -19.48 -14.48
C VAL A 282 -12.56 -19.73 -13.21
N SER A 283 -12.05 -18.67 -12.60
CA SER A 283 -11.31 -18.75 -11.34
C SER A 283 -12.23 -19.20 -10.20
N LEU A 284 -11.80 -20.19 -9.41
CA LEU A 284 -12.40 -20.68 -8.15
C LEU A 284 -13.88 -20.25 -7.92
N GLY A 285 -14.82 -20.95 -8.55
CA GLY A 285 -16.23 -20.87 -8.20
C GLY A 285 -16.42 -21.28 -6.73
N GLY A 286 -17.17 -20.49 -5.96
CA GLY A 286 -17.22 -20.60 -4.50
C GLY A 286 -17.31 -22.05 -4.00
N SER A 287 -16.39 -22.44 -3.11
CA SER A 287 -16.53 -23.68 -2.37
C SER A 287 -17.81 -23.56 -1.53
N LYS A 288 -18.88 -24.23 -1.96
CA LYS A 288 -20.14 -24.37 -1.22
C LYS A 288 -19.99 -25.18 0.08
N LYS A 289 -18.78 -25.57 0.47
CA LYS A 289 -18.55 -26.18 1.78
C LYS A 289 -18.30 -25.08 2.80
N GLU A 290 -19.39 -24.66 3.44
CA GLU A 290 -19.38 -24.21 4.84
C GLU A 290 -18.66 -25.30 5.65
N GLY A 291 -17.37 -25.10 5.88
CA GLY A 291 -16.51 -26.12 6.45
C GLY A 291 -15.21 -25.48 6.88
N HIS A 292 -15.26 -24.90 8.07
CA HIS A 292 -14.22 -24.14 8.80
C HIS A 292 -14.21 -22.65 8.43
N ARG A 293 -14.04 -21.82 9.46
CA ARG A 293 -13.90 -20.35 9.39
C ARG A 293 -12.58 -19.98 8.67
N GLY A 294 -12.38 -20.46 7.45
CA GLY A 294 -11.14 -20.36 6.70
C GLY A 294 -11.15 -19.15 5.78
N LEU A 295 -10.08 -18.37 5.83
CA LEU A 295 -9.72 -17.30 4.89
C LEU A 295 -10.22 -17.57 3.47
N MET A 296 -10.80 -16.54 2.84
CA MET A 296 -11.10 -16.63 1.42
C MET A 296 -9.81 -16.77 0.63
N LYS A 297 -9.88 -17.50 -0.49
CA LYS A 297 -8.67 -17.85 -1.25
C LYS A 297 -8.71 -17.27 -2.65
N PHE A 298 -7.56 -16.72 -3.07
CA PHE A 298 -7.24 -16.47 -4.46
C PHE A 298 -6.40 -17.62 -5.03
N SER A 299 -6.49 -17.83 -6.34
CA SER A 299 -5.68 -18.80 -7.09
C SER A 299 -5.62 -18.33 -8.53
N PHE A 300 -4.41 -18.25 -9.08
CA PHE A 300 -4.14 -17.78 -10.43
C PHE A 300 -3.30 -18.77 -11.24
N ALA A 301 -2.69 -19.78 -10.61
CA ALA A 301 -1.84 -20.75 -11.29
C ALA A 301 -2.58 -21.53 -12.38
N GLY A 302 -3.86 -21.91 -12.12
CA GLY A 302 -4.68 -22.63 -13.10
C GLY A 302 -5.00 -21.81 -14.35
N LEU A 303 -5.23 -20.51 -14.20
CA LEU A 303 -5.44 -19.60 -15.32
C LEU A 303 -4.16 -19.48 -16.16
N ARG A 304 -3.03 -19.21 -15.50
CA ARG A 304 -1.72 -19.15 -16.15
C ARG A 304 -1.42 -20.42 -16.95
N SER A 305 -1.52 -21.59 -16.33
CA SER A 305 -1.24 -22.86 -17.03
C SER A 305 -2.17 -23.12 -18.20
N SER A 306 -3.40 -22.59 -18.18
CA SER A 306 -4.33 -22.72 -19.30
C SER A 306 -3.92 -21.83 -20.48
N VAL A 307 -3.42 -20.63 -20.21
CA VAL A 307 -2.84 -19.73 -21.23
C VAL A 307 -1.57 -20.33 -21.82
N ASP A 308 -0.65 -20.81 -20.98
CA ASP A 308 0.61 -21.44 -21.43
C ASP A 308 0.30 -22.62 -22.38
N ARG A 309 -0.61 -23.53 -22.00
CA ARG A 309 -1.04 -24.66 -22.86
C ARG A 309 -1.69 -24.22 -24.17
N LEU A 310 -2.52 -23.18 -24.13
CA LEU A 310 -3.18 -22.65 -25.32
C LEU A 310 -2.15 -22.13 -26.32
N VAL A 311 -1.22 -21.28 -25.85
CA VAL A 311 -0.18 -20.70 -26.71
C VAL A 311 0.78 -21.76 -27.20
N ASP A 312 1.23 -22.69 -26.36
CA ASP A 312 2.11 -23.80 -26.76
C ASP A 312 1.46 -24.67 -27.85
N THR A 313 0.16 -24.94 -27.74
CA THR A 313 -0.59 -25.71 -28.74
C THR A 313 -0.63 -24.95 -30.06
N LYS A 314 -0.92 -23.65 -30.04
CA LYS A 314 -0.94 -22.81 -31.24
C LYS A 314 0.46 -22.67 -31.85
N LYS A 315 1.51 -22.51 -31.06
CA LYS A 315 2.90 -22.48 -31.53
C LYS A 315 3.31 -23.77 -32.25
N LYS A 316 2.90 -24.93 -31.73
CA LYS A 316 3.12 -26.22 -32.41
C LYS A 316 2.42 -26.33 -33.76
N MET A 317 1.27 -25.67 -33.92
CA MET A 317 0.48 -25.71 -35.16
C MET A 317 0.89 -24.65 -36.19
N LYS A 318 1.26 -23.44 -35.75
CA LYS A 318 1.45 -22.25 -36.60
C LYS A 318 2.86 -21.66 -36.56
N GLY A 319 3.74 -22.13 -35.67
CA GLY A 319 5.08 -21.55 -35.44
C GLY A 319 5.08 -20.42 -34.41
N GLU A 320 6.20 -19.68 -34.31
CA GLU A 320 6.37 -18.61 -33.30
C GLU A 320 5.37 -17.46 -33.44
N ASP A 321 4.90 -17.20 -34.66
CA ASP A 321 3.80 -16.28 -34.91
C ASP A 321 2.44 -16.98 -34.79
N TRP A 322 2.16 -17.43 -33.56
CA TRP A 322 1.07 -18.35 -33.26
C TRP A 322 -0.35 -17.76 -33.41
N ALA A 323 -0.48 -16.44 -33.47
CA ALA A 323 -1.75 -15.74 -33.62
C ALA A 323 -1.57 -14.30 -34.12
N GLU A 324 -2.59 -13.81 -34.82
CA GLU A 324 -2.73 -12.42 -35.24
C GLU A 324 -2.80 -11.47 -34.03
N ILE A 325 -2.47 -10.19 -34.27
CA ILE A 325 -2.42 -9.15 -33.22
C ILE A 325 -3.77 -9.04 -32.49
N ASP A 326 -4.89 -9.08 -33.22
CA ASP A 326 -6.23 -8.96 -32.62
C ASP A 326 -6.57 -10.12 -31.69
N GLU A 327 -6.17 -11.35 -32.06
CA GLU A 327 -6.35 -12.52 -31.19
C GLU A 327 -5.49 -12.40 -29.91
N ARG A 328 -4.25 -11.94 -30.03
CA ARG A 328 -3.36 -11.70 -28.87
C ARG A 328 -3.92 -10.61 -27.94
N LYS A 329 -4.45 -9.52 -28.50
CA LYS A 329 -5.14 -8.46 -27.75
C LYS A 329 -6.37 -9.01 -27.03
N ALA A 330 -7.21 -9.78 -27.73
CA ALA A 330 -8.40 -10.40 -27.16
C ALA A 330 -8.06 -11.35 -25.99
N LEU A 331 -7.01 -12.16 -26.14
CA LEU A 331 -6.53 -13.04 -25.06
C LEU A 331 -5.98 -12.22 -23.87
N SER A 332 -5.25 -11.15 -24.13
CA SER A 332 -4.74 -10.24 -23.08
C SER A 332 -5.87 -9.64 -22.25
N LEU A 333 -6.92 -9.13 -22.92
CA LEU A 333 -8.11 -8.57 -22.27
C LEU A 333 -8.88 -9.62 -21.47
N GLU A 334 -9.04 -10.84 -22.01
CA GLU A 334 -9.73 -11.93 -21.31
C GLU A 334 -8.97 -12.36 -20.04
N VAL A 335 -7.65 -12.52 -20.12
CA VAL A 335 -6.84 -12.89 -18.94
C VAL A 335 -6.97 -11.83 -17.86
N MET A 336 -6.76 -10.56 -18.23
CA MET A 336 -6.91 -9.44 -17.30
C MET A 336 -8.31 -9.42 -16.68
N ARG A 337 -9.37 -9.52 -17.49
CA ARG A 337 -10.76 -9.56 -17.02
C ARG A 337 -10.95 -10.65 -15.96
N ARG A 338 -10.50 -11.88 -16.24
CA ARG A 338 -10.67 -13.02 -15.32
C ARG A 338 -9.91 -12.84 -14.01
N CYS A 339 -8.72 -12.25 -14.05
CA CYS A 339 -7.98 -11.87 -12.85
C CYS A 339 -8.74 -10.81 -12.04
N TRP A 340 -9.20 -9.74 -12.68
CA TRP A 340 -9.86 -8.62 -12.01
C TRP A 340 -11.23 -8.98 -11.45
N GLU A 341 -12.02 -9.78 -12.17
CA GLU A 341 -13.29 -10.33 -11.69
C GLU A 341 -13.09 -11.24 -10.47
N HIS A 342 -12.01 -12.04 -10.45
CA HIS A 342 -11.66 -12.86 -9.30
C HIS A 342 -11.37 -12.00 -8.07
N LEU A 343 -10.54 -10.96 -8.22
CA LEU A 343 -10.28 -9.98 -7.17
C LEU A 343 -11.57 -9.32 -6.67
N ALA A 344 -12.35 -8.77 -7.60
CA ALA A 344 -13.60 -8.07 -7.29
C ALA A 344 -14.59 -8.98 -6.55
N SER A 345 -14.74 -10.24 -6.97
CA SER A 345 -15.66 -11.18 -6.34
C SER A 345 -15.36 -11.39 -4.85
N ARG A 346 -14.08 -11.49 -4.46
CA ARG A 346 -13.69 -11.65 -3.05
C ARG A 346 -13.83 -10.34 -2.28
N VAL A 347 -13.61 -9.19 -2.91
CA VAL A 347 -13.91 -7.89 -2.29
C VAL A 347 -15.40 -7.78 -1.97
N ILE A 348 -16.29 -8.11 -2.91
CA ILE A 348 -17.75 -8.10 -2.67
C ILE A 348 -18.13 -9.05 -1.54
N LEU A 349 -17.67 -10.29 -1.57
CA LEU A 349 -17.94 -11.26 -0.51
C LEU A 349 -17.43 -10.80 0.86
N THR A 350 -16.28 -10.13 0.90
CA THR A 350 -15.76 -9.51 2.13
C THR A 350 -16.69 -8.42 2.64
N LEU A 351 -17.09 -7.48 1.78
CA LEU A 351 -17.96 -6.37 2.18
C LEU A 351 -19.33 -6.89 2.66
N GLU A 352 -19.89 -7.90 2.00
CA GLU A 352 -21.13 -8.55 2.43
C GLU A 352 -20.96 -9.26 3.79
N SER A 353 -19.83 -9.94 3.99
CA SER A 353 -19.51 -10.62 5.25
C SER A 353 -19.37 -9.63 6.41
N LEU A 354 -18.68 -8.50 6.20
CA LEU A 354 -18.53 -7.43 7.19
C LEU A 354 -19.87 -6.74 7.50
N ARG A 355 -20.68 -6.44 6.48
CA ARG A 355 -22.02 -5.87 6.67
C ARG A 355 -22.94 -6.79 7.49
N LYS A 356 -22.85 -8.12 7.30
CA LYS A 356 -23.59 -9.10 8.13
C LYS A 356 -23.16 -9.08 9.61
N LYS A 357 -21.96 -8.59 9.90
CA LYS A 357 -21.44 -8.38 11.26
C LYS A 357 -21.63 -6.95 11.76
N ASP A 358 -22.47 -6.15 11.10
CA ASP A 358 -22.73 -4.74 11.42
C ASP A 358 -21.48 -3.83 11.30
N VAL A 359 -20.59 -4.18 10.35
CA VAL A 359 -19.40 -3.37 10.03
C VAL A 359 -19.52 -2.84 8.61
N ASP A 360 -19.77 -1.55 8.47
CA ASP A 360 -19.80 -0.85 7.20
C ASP A 360 -18.45 -0.22 6.87
N ILE A 361 -17.85 -0.65 5.76
CA ILE A 361 -16.59 -0.09 5.24
C ILE A 361 -16.88 1.10 4.32
N GLY A 362 -16.36 2.28 4.67
CA GLY A 362 -16.48 3.50 3.86
C GLY A 362 -15.44 3.62 2.74
N THR A 363 -14.27 3.01 2.91
CA THR A 363 -13.15 3.14 1.96
C THR A 363 -12.45 1.81 1.72
N ILE A 364 -12.17 1.52 0.46
CA ILE A 364 -11.27 0.44 0.03
C ILE A 364 -10.01 1.08 -0.55
N VAL A 365 -8.89 0.85 0.12
CA VAL A 365 -7.56 1.15 -0.39
C VAL A 365 -7.16 0.06 -1.38
N VAL A 366 -6.72 0.45 -2.58
CA VAL A 366 -6.18 -0.50 -3.56
C VAL A 366 -4.76 -0.08 -3.89
N SER A 367 -3.79 -0.83 -3.39
CA SER A 367 -2.36 -0.50 -3.48
C SER A 367 -1.52 -1.70 -3.95
N GLY A 368 -0.26 -1.43 -4.31
CA GLY A 368 0.62 -2.34 -5.02
C GLY A 368 0.71 -2.04 -6.51
N GLY A 369 1.76 -2.53 -7.18
CA GLY A 369 2.05 -2.20 -8.58
C GLY A 369 0.89 -2.48 -9.55
N VAL A 370 0.10 -3.53 -9.29
CA VAL A 370 -1.05 -3.91 -10.12
C VAL A 370 -2.20 -2.92 -9.99
N ALA A 371 -2.30 -2.17 -8.90
CA ALA A 371 -3.31 -1.14 -8.69
C ALA A 371 -3.18 0.06 -9.66
N SER A 372 -2.06 0.18 -10.37
CA SER A 372 -1.87 1.17 -11.44
C SER A 372 -2.68 0.85 -12.72
N ASN A 373 -3.13 -0.40 -12.87
CA ASN A 373 -3.87 -0.87 -14.04
C ASN A 373 -5.27 -0.18 -14.12
N LYS A 374 -5.52 0.51 -15.23
CA LYS A 374 -6.78 1.24 -15.48
C LYS A 374 -7.94 0.29 -15.65
N PHE A 375 -7.72 -0.86 -16.28
CA PHE A 375 -8.78 -1.84 -16.47
C PHE A 375 -9.22 -2.47 -15.14
N LEU A 376 -8.31 -2.76 -14.22
CA LEU A 376 -8.63 -3.20 -12.86
C LEU A 376 -9.49 -2.16 -12.13
N ARG A 377 -9.13 -0.87 -12.21
CA ARG A 377 -9.89 0.23 -11.61
C ARG A 377 -11.33 0.25 -12.11
N GLU A 378 -11.50 0.13 -13.42
CA GLU A 378 -12.82 0.08 -14.06
C GLU A 378 -13.62 -1.15 -13.62
N VAL A 379 -13.00 -2.34 -13.61
CA VAL A 379 -13.66 -3.59 -13.19
C VAL A 379 -14.13 -3.51 -11.74
N LEU A 380 -13.27 -3.06 -10.83
CA LEU A 380 -13.61 -2.94 -9.41
C LEU A 380 -14.79 -1.97 -9.20
N ARG A 381 -14.75 -0.79 -9.83
CA ARG A 381 -15.83 0.21 -9.69
C ARG A 381 -17.16 -0.35 -10.23
N LYS A 382 -17.17 -0.90 -11.44
CA LYS A 382 -18.39 -1.48 -12.05
C LYS A 382 -18.95 -2.66 -11.25
N GLN A 383 -18.09 -3.51 -10.69
CA GLN A 383 -18.51 -4.62 -9.83
C GLN A 383 -19.12 -4.11 -8.50
N LEU A 384 -18.52 -3.09 -7.87
CA LEU A 384 -19.09 -2.48 -6.66
C LEU A 384 -20.44 -1.81 -6.93
N ASP A 385 -20.56 -1.06 -8.03
CA ASP A 385 -21.81 -0.39 -8.41
C ASP A 385 -22.92 -1.40 -8.65
N PHE A 386 -22.63 -2.46 -9.40
CA PHE A 386 -23.58 -3.54 -9.67
C PHE A 386 -24.07 -4.23 -8.38
N ASN A 387 -23.19 -4.38 -7.38
CA ASN A 387 -23.48 -5.04 -6.11
C ASN A 387 -23.94 -4.06 -5.00
N ARG A 388 -24.37 -2.84 -5.33
CA ARG A 388 -24.89 -1.83 -4.38
C ARG A 388 -23.88 -1.37 -3.32
N PHE A 389 -22.62 -1.26 -3.73
CA PHE A 389 -21.53 -0.63 -2.99
C PHE A 389 -21.05 0.65 -3.70
N ASP A 390 -21.97 1.35 -4.39
CA ASP A 390 -21.73 2.61 -5.13
C ASP A 390 -21.16 3.73 -4.26
N LYS A 391 -21.50 3.73 -2.96
CA LYS A 391 -21.02 4.73 -1.99
C LYS A 391 -19.64 4.43 -1.39
N VAL A 392 -19.12 3.22 -1.58
CA VAL A 392 -17.80 2.86 -1.04
C VAL A 392 -16.73 3.54 -1.89
N ASP A 393 -15.89 4.33 -1.23
CA ASP A 393 -14.82 5.05 -1.88
C ASP A 393 -13.67 4.10 -2.26
N LEU A 394 -13.28 4.11 -3.54
CA LEU A 394 -12.13 3.36 -4.05
C LEU A 394 -10.91 4.28 -4.08
N ALA A 395 -10.06 4.15 -3.06
CA ALA A 395 -8.86 4.95 -2.92
C ALA A 395 -7.66 4.25 -3.57
N PHE A 396 -7.21 4.80 -4.70
CA PHE A 396 -5.98 4.38 -5.35
C PHE A 396 -4.88 5.42 -5.11
N PRO A 397 -3.72 5.04 -4.55
CA PRO A 397 -2.57 5.92 -4.54
C PRO A 397 -2.17 6.35 -5.97
N PRO A 398 -1.51 7.51 -6.12
CA PRO A 398 -0.75 7.83 -7.31
C PRO A 398 0.26 6.73 -7.64
N ILE A 399 0.60 6.58 -8.93
CA ILE A 399 1.41 5.46 -9.43
C ILE A 399 2.79 5.42 -8.74
N GLU A 400 3.38 6.58 -8.49
CA GLU A 400 4.65 6.75 -7.81
C GLU A 400 4.64 6.20 -6.36
N PHE A 401 3.47 6.09 -5.74
CA PHE A 401 3.29 5.55 -4.40
C PHE A 401 2.70 4.13 -4.39
N CYS A 402 2.22 3.61 -5.52
CA CYS A 402 1.71 2.23 -5.64
C CYS A 402 2.81 1.16 -5.62
N THR A 403 4.01 1.51 -6.08
CA THR A 403 5.17 0.60 -6.07
C THR A 403 5.98 0.76 -4.79
N ASP A 404 6.89 -0.18 -4.51
CA ASP A 404 7.72 -0.13 -3.30
C ASP A 404 8.52 1.17 -3.24
N ASN A 405 8.39 1.89 -2.12
CA ASN A 405 9.00 3.19 -1.94
C ASN A 405 9.24 3.52 -0.46
N ALA A 406 10.19 4.40 -0.18
CA ALA A 406 10.49 4.80 1.19
C ALA A 406 9.50 5.80 1.79
N ALA A 407 8.65 6.45 0.98
CA ALA A 407 7.69 7.42 1.49
C ALA A 407 6.60 6.72 2.33
N MET A 408 6.08 5.57 1.88
CA MET A 408 5.14 4.76 2.67
C MET A 408 5.76 4.25 3.99
N ILE A 409 7.07 3.97 3.98
CA ILE A 409 7.82 3.56 5.17
C ILE A 409 8.00 4.71 6.14
N ALA A 410 8.38 5.89 5.64
CA ALA A 410 8.48 7.10 6.45
C ALA A 410 7.13 7.46 7.10
N TRP A 411 6.04 7.36 6.34
CA TRP A 411 4.69 7.62 6.85
C TRP A 411 4.26 6.63 7.93
N THR A 412 4.46 5.34 7.69
CA THR A 412 4.09 4.31 8.66
C THR A 412 4.95 4.39 9.91
N GLY A 413 6.24 4.67 9.75
CA GLY A 413 7.15 4.93 10.86
C GLY A 413 6.72 6.14 11.69
N TYR A 414 6.25 7.21 11.04
CA TYR A 414 5.64 8.36 11.69
C TYR A 414 4.40 7.96 12.51
N GLU A 415 3.42 7.26 11.91
CA GLU A 415 2.20 6.85 12.62
C GLU A 415 2.52 5.97 13.83
N MET A 416 3.42 5.00 13.67
CA MET A 416 3.87 4.11 14.75
C MET A 416 4.56 4.89 15.87
N TYR A 417 5.45 5.83 15.54
CA TYR A 417 6.13 6.66 16.53
C TYR A 417 5.19 7.60 17.28
N GLN A 418 4.22 8.18 16.58
CA GLN A 418 3.18 9.01 17.19
C GLN A 418 2.31 8.20 18.15
N ALA A 419 2.02 6.94 17.82
CA ALA A 419 1.35 5.99 18.71
C ALA A 419 2.24 5.48 19.87
N GLY A 420 3.50 5.94 19.94
CA GLY A 420 4.45 5.62 21.01
C GLY A 420 5.27 4.37 20.79
N TYR A 421 5.37 3.86 19.56
CA TYR A 421 6.18 2.69 19.23
C TYR A 421 7.55 3.07 18.66
N GLU A 422 8.60 2.57 19.28
CA GLU A 422 9.99 2.63 18.82
C GLU A 422 10.55 1.21 18.71
N SER A 423 11.56 1.00 17.89
CA SER A 423 12.29 -0.26 17.83
C SER A 423 13.62 -0.19 18.60
N THR A 424 13.98 -1.29 19.25
CA THR A 424 15.33 -1.48 19.80
C THR A 424 16.34 -1.72 18.68
N LEU A 425 17.64 -1.53 18.95
CA LEU A 425 18.68 -1.67 17.91
C LEU A 425 19.06 -3.13 17.61
N ASP A 426 18.62 -4.10 18.41
CA ASP A 426 18.86 -5.54 18.24
C ASP A 426 17.83 -6.23 17.33
N ILE A 427 16.88 -5.49 16.74
CA ILE A 427 15.88 -6.06 15.82
C ILE A 427 16.53 -6.73 14.61
N ALA A 428 15.98 -7.85 14.18
CA ALA A 428 16.38 -8.58 12.96
C ALA A 428 15.30 -8.48 11.88
N PRO A 429 15.64 -8.68 10.59
CA PRO A 429 14.64 -8.71 9.54
C PRO A 429 13.79 -9.98 9.62
N PHE A 430 12.58 -9.91 9.08
CA PHE A 430 11.71 -11.07 8.92
C PHE A 430 11.45 -11.36 7.45
N ARG A 431 11.77 -12.58 7.01
CA ARG A 431 11.42 -13.05 5.67
C ARG A 431 9.91 -13.04 5.47
N LYS A 432 9.19 -13.56 6.46
CA LYS A 432 7.74 -13.64 6.51
C LYS A 432 7.25 -12.93 7.76
N TRP A 433 6.43 -11.91 7.56
CA TRP A 433 5.81 -11.15 8.64
C TRP A 433 4.37 -10.83 8.27
N SER A 434 3.46 -11.65 8.77
CA SER A 434 2.02 -11.52 8.54
C SER A 434 1.47 -10.28 9.26
N LEU A 435 0.52 -9.61 8.61
CA LEU A 435 -0.28 -8.56 9.23
C LEU A 435 -1.25 -9.11 10.27
N GLN A 436 -1.71 -10.35 10.08
CA GLN A 436 -2.62 -11.00 10.99
C GLN A 436 -1.88 -11.50 12.24
N PRO A 437 -2.38 -11.21 13.45
CA PRO A 437 -1.91 -11.85 14.68
C PRO A 437 -2.00 -13.37 14.60
N LEU A 438 -1.22 -14.06 15.43
CA LEU A 438 -1.25 -15.52 15.46
C LEU A 438 -2.65 -15.98 15.91
N ASP A 439 -3.31 -16.74 15.04
CA ASP A 439 -4.56 -17.45 15.34
C ASP A 439 -4.28 -18.96 15.35
N GLU A 440 -4.28 -19.56 16.54
CA GLU A 440 -4.05 -21.00 16.76
C GLU A 440 -5.11 -21.90 16.08
N THR A 441 -6.23 -21.33 15.61
CA THR A 441 -7.26 -22.07 14.87
C THR A 441 -7.00 -22.12 13.36
N VAL A 442 -6.06 -21.31 12.88
CA VAL A 442 -5.69 -21.17 11.46
C VAL A 442 -4.24 -21.60 11.20
N HIS A 443 -3.35 -21.48 12.19
CA HIS A 443 -1.92 -21.76 12.07
C HIS A 443 -1.51 -23.04 12.80
N ASP A 444 -0.59 -23.81 12.19
CA ASP A 444 0.02 -24.98 12.80
C ASP A 444 1.18 -24.53 13.71
N VAL A 445 0.86 -24.41 15.00
CA VAL A 445 1.71 -23.84 16.05
C VAL A 445 3.07 -24.57 16.15
N GLU A 446 3.19 -25.85 15.81
CA GLU A 446 4.49 -26.54 15.89
C GLU A 446 5.41 -26.27 14.69
N ARG A 447 4.85 -25.80 13.56
CA ARG A 447 5.58 -25.63 12.30
C ARG A 447 5.96 -24.19 11.98
N ASP A 448 5.24 -23.23 12.57
CA ASP A 448 5.34 -21.80 12.24
C ASP A 448 6.23 -20.99 13.21
N TRP A 449 6.63 -21.54 14.36
CA TRP A 449 7.27 -20.77 15.45
C TRP A 449 8.75 -20.39 15.23
N GLU A 450 9.48 -21.02 14.30
CA GLU A 450 10.91 -20.73 14.12
C GLU A 450 11.20 -19.70 13.01
N GLU A 451 10.26 -19.43 12.09
CA GLU A 451 10.53 -18.58 10.90
C GLU A 451 9.46 -17.52 10.58
N ASN A 452 8.30 -17.51 11.24
CA ASN A 452 7.18 -16.63 10.88
C ASN A 452 6.86 -15.62 11.99
N ALA A 453 6.81 -14.35 11.63
CA ALA A 453 6.31 -13.27 12.47
C ALA A 453 4.81 -13.03 12.22
N PHE A 454 4.03 -12.81 13.27
CA PHE A 454 2.57 -12.60 13.19
C PHE A 454 2.14 -11.33 13.90
N GLY A 455 1.24 -10.56 13.27
CA GLY A 455 0.76 -9.28 13.77
C GLY A 455 1.85 -8.21 13.80
N ILE A 456 1.44 -6.94 13.82
CA ILE A 456 2.39 -5.81 13.88
C ILE A 456 3.20 -5.83 15.18
N LEU A 457 2.54 -6.13 16.31
CA LEU A 457 3.16 -6.12 17.63
C LEU A 457 3.58 -7.50 18.13
N GLY A 458 3.32 -8.58 17.38
CA GLY A 458 3.70 -9.94 17.77
C GLY A 458 5.17 -10.28 17.52
N VAL A 459 6.00 -9.29 17.18
CA VAL A 459 7.45 -9.43 17.01
C VAL A 459 8.21 -8.77 18.15
N SER A 460 9.39 -9.30 18.45
CA SER A 460 10.29 -8.74 19.46
C SER A 460 10.88 -7.39 19.04
N GLY A 461 11.39 -6.65 20.03
CA GLY A 461 12.14 -5.42 19.83
C GLY A 461 11.30 -4.15 19.69
N TRP A 462 10.04 -4.18 20.11
CA TRP A 462 9.26 -2.95 20.34
C TRP A 462 9.59 -2.35 21.72
N LYS A 463 9.73 -1.03 21.76
CA LYS A 463 9.86 -0.20 22.95
C LYS A 463 8.69 0.79 22.95
N ARG A 464 7.96 0.86 24.07
CA ARG A 464 6.84 1.78 24.23
C ARG A 464 7.32 3.08 24.87
N ARG A 465 7.13 4.20 24.18
CA ARG A 465 7.34 5.55 24.69
C ARG A 465 6.09 6.00 25.43
N THR A 466 6.26 6.73 26.53
CA THR A 466 5.16 7.49 27.15
C THR A 466 4.77 8.61 26.21
N VAL A 467 3.53 8.59 25.75
CA VAL A 467 2.94 9.67 24.97
C VAL A 467 2.25 10.60 25.98
N ASP A 468 2.79 11.80 26.15
CA ASP A 468 2.25 12.83 27.05
C ASP A 468 1.01 13.52 26.47
#